data_AF-A0A6C1QQF8-F1
#
_entry.id   AF-A0A6C1QQF8-F1
#
_cell.length_a   1.000
_cell.length_b   1.000
_cell.length_c   1.000
_cell.angle_alpha   90.00
_cell.angle_beta   90.00
_cell.angle_gamma   90.00
#
_symmetry.space_group_name_H-M   'P 1'
#
loop_
_entity.id
_entity.type
_entity.pdbx_description
1 polymer ?
#
loop_
_entity_poly.entity_id
_entity_poly.type
_entity_poly.pdbx_seq_one_letter_code
_entity_poly.pdbx_strand_id
1 'polypeptide(L)'
;MKTTFDLPDALYRQIKIHAAERGVTVREVVIESLQYGLNPRSRETAHVAEVASEHSRRDEYGWPVLSRPDGDEMTVTDAMVNHLREREGV
;
A
#
# COMPACT_ATOMS: atom_id res chain seq x y z
N MET A 1 -15.47 -27.81 -1.85
CA MET A 1 -16.51 -27.30 -2.77
C MET A 1 -15.85 -27.00 -4.10
N LYS A 2 -16.49 -27.31 -5.24
CA LYS A 2 -15.97 -26.99 -6.58
C LYS A 2 -16.65 -25.72 -7.06
N THR A 3 -15.85 -24.73 -7.44
CA THR A 3 -16.34 -23.46 -7.98
C THR A 3 -15.77 -23.31 -9.39
N THR A 4 -16.63 -22.93 -10.33
CA THR A 4 -16.25 -22.64 -11.71
C THR A 4 -16.51 -21.16 -11.95
N PHE A 5 -15.54 -20.46 -12.53
CA PHE A 5 -15.65 -19.05 -12.89
C PHE A 5 -15.05 -18.88 -14.28
N ASP A 6 -15.66 -17.99 -15.05
CA ASP A 6 -15.21 -17.67 -16.40
C ASP A 6 -14.07 -16.65 -16.33
N LEU A 7 -12.98 -16.89 -17.06
CA LEU A 7 -11.79 -16.07 -17.00
C LEU A 7 -11.35 -15.69 -18.41
N PRO A 8 -11.11 -14.40 -18.71
CA PRO A 8 -10.61 -14.00 -20.02
C PRO A 8 -9.30 -14.73 -20.37
N ASP A 9 -9.19 -15.22 -21.60
CA ASP A 9 -8.01 -15.99 -22.05
C ASP A 9 -6.68 -15.26 -21.82
N ALA A 10 -6.67 -13.94 -22.03
CA ALA A 10 -5.52 -13.09 -21.77
C ALA A 10 -5.08 -13.14 -20.30
N LEU A 11 -6.04 -13.07 -19.38
CA LEU A 11 -5.78 -13.13 -17.93
C LEU A 11 -5.33 -14.53 -17.52
N TYR A 12 -5.97 -15.57 -18.06
CA TYR A 12 -5.56 -16.95 -17.80
C TYR A 12 -4.12 -17.23 -18.27
N ARG A 13 -3.71 -16.65 -19.41
CA ARG A 13 -2.33 -16.74 -19.90
C ARG A 13 -1.35 -16.08 -18.94
N GLN A 14 -1.66 -14.89 -18.44
CA GLN A 14 -0.82 -14.18 -17.47
C GLN A 14 -0.67 -14.99 -16.17
N ILE A 15 -1.77 -15.56 -15.65
CA ILE A 15 -1.73 -16.40 -14.45
C ILE A 15 -0.83 -17.62 -14.65
N LYS A 16 -0.88 -18.27 -15.83
CA LYS A 16 0.00 -19.41 -16.14
C LYS A 16 1.47 -19.00 -16.15
N ILE A 17 1.81 -17.85 -16.74
CA ILE A 17 3.17 -17.33 -16.75
C ILE A 17 3.64 -17.10 -15.32
N HIS A 18 2.83 -16.39 -14.52
CA HIS A 18 3.15 -16.08 -13.13
C HIS A 18 3.32 -17.33 -12.25
N ALA A 19 2.48 -18.35 -12.48
CA ALA A 19 2.58 -19.64 -11.81
C ALA A 19 3.90 -20.37 -12.16
N ALA A 20 4.29 -20.34 -13.45
CA ALA A 20 5.53 -20.94 -13.92
C ALA A 20 6.77 -20.23 -13.35
N GLU A 21 6.77 -18.89 -13.32
CA GLU A 21 7.86 -18.08 -12.75
C GLU A 21 8.08 -18.39 -11.26
N ARG A 22 7.00 -18.64 -10.51
CA ARG A 22 7.05 -18.94 -9.07
C ARG A 22 7.19 -20.44 -8.75
N GLY A 23 7.15 -21.32 -9.76
CA GLY A 23 7.21 -22.76 -9.57
C GLY A 23 5.99 -23.33 -8.82
N VAL A 24 4.83 -22.69 -8.92
CA VAL A 24 3.58 -23.09 -8.25
C VAL A 24 2.49 -23.40 -9.26
N THR A 25 1.37 -23.96 -8.79
CA THR A 25 0.21 -24.22 -9.63
C THR A 25 -0.64 -22.97 -9.84
N VAL A 26 -1.37 -22.92 -10.96
CA VAL A 26 -2.38 -21.88 -11.23
C VAL A 26 -3.41 -21.78 -10.10
N ARG A 27 -3.78 -22.92 -9.51
CA ARG A 27 -4.73 -22.97 -8.39
C ARG A 27 -4.21 -22.21 -7.18
N GLU A 28 -2.94 -22.38 -6.83
CA GLU A 28 -2.33 -21.69 -5.68
C GLU A 28 -2.30 -20.18 -5.92
N VAL A 29 -1.90 -19.74 -7.12
CA VAL A 29 -1.92 -18.32 -7.49
C VAL A 29 -3.32 -17.71 -7.34
N VAL A 30 -4.35 -18.41 -7.82
CA VAL A 30 -5.74 -17.93 -7.73
C VAL A 30 -6.19 -17.85 -6.26
N ILE A 31 -5.90 -18.88 -5.46
CA ILE A 31 -6.28 -18.90 -4.05
C ILE A 31 -5.59 -17.77 -3.28
N GLU A 32 -4.28 -17.58 -3.48
CA GLU A 32 -3.50 -16.51 -2.84
C GLU A 32 -4.04 -15.13 -3.21
N SER A 33 -4.31 -14.91 -4.50
CA SER A 33 -4.84 -13.64 -5.00
C SER A 33 -6.22 -13.33 -4.40
N LEU A 34 -7.08 -14.33 -4.26
CA LEU A 34 -8.38 -14.19 -3.61
C LEU A 34 -8.24 -13.91 -2.10
N GLN A 35 -7.35 -14.61 -1.40
CA GLN A 35 -7.09 -14.34 0.02
C GLN A 35 -6.56 -12.93 0.23
N TYR A 36 -5.65 -12.47 -0.62
CA TYR A 36 -5.11 -11.12 -0.57
C TYR A 36 -6.21 -10.07 -0.83
N GLY A 37 -7.03 -10.26 -1.87
CA GLY A 37 -8.09 -9.32 -2.24
C GLY A 37 -9.24 -9.24 -1.23
N LEU A 38 -9.50 -10.33 -0.48
CA LEU A 38 -10.51 -10.38 0.57
C LEU A 38 -10.00 -9.90 1.93
N ASN A 39 -8.69 -9.70 2.10
CA ASN A 39 -8.14 -9.21 3.36
C ASN A 39 -8.33 -7.68 3.46
N PRO A 40 -9.13 -7.18 4.41
CA PRO A 40 -9.38 -5.74 4.57
C PRO A 40 -8.11 -4.96 4.90
N ARG A 41 -7.15 -5.58 5.61
CA ARG A 41 -5.88 -4.95 5.95
C ARG A 41 -4.99 -4.74 4.73
N SER A 42 -5.10 -5.60 3.71
CA SER A 42 -4.35 -5.43 2.46
C SER A 42 -4.78 -4.17 1.70
N ARG A 43 -6.08 -3.82 1.77
CA ARG A 43 -6.61 -2.57 1.20
C ARG A 43 -6.13 -1.34 1.98
N GLU A 44 -6.11 -1.41 3.31
CA GLU A 44 -5.55 -0.34 4.14
C GLU A 44 -4.06 -0.14 3.85
N THR A 45 -3.26 -1.21 3.70
CA THR A 45 -1.84 -1.08 3.33
C THR A 45 -1.63 -0.50 1.94
N ALA A 46 -2.51 -0.83 0.97
CA ALA A 46 -2.43 -0.25 -0.36
C ALA A 46 -2.76 1.25 -0.34
N HIS A 47 -3.80 1.65 0.40
CA HIS A 47 -4.16 3.05 0.59
C HIS A 47 -3.10 3.84 1.36
N VAL A 48 -2.51 3.25 2.41
CA VAL A 48 -1.41 3.87 3.16
C VAL A 48 -0.18 4.02 2.27
N ALA A 49 0.14 3.05 1.42
CA ALA A 49 1.24 3.14 0.47
C ALA A 49 1.00 4.24 -0.59
N GLU A 50 -0.23 4.37 -1.07
CA GLU A 50 -0.64 5.41 -2.02
C GLU A 50 -0.48 6.81 -1.41
N VAL A 51 -1.10 7.06 -0.25
CA VAL A 51 -0.99 8.35 0.48
C VAL A 51 0.46 8.64 0.90
N ALA A 52 1.20 7.61 1.35
CA ALA A 52 2.61 7.79 1.70
C ALA A 52 3.46 8.15 0.47
N SER A 53 3.14 7.63 -0.72
CA SER A 53 3.85 7.97 -1.95
C SER A 53 3.62 9.42 -2.41
N GLU A 54 2.48 10.02 -2.05
CA GLU A 54 2.19 11.44 -2.32
C GLU A 54 3.04 12.37 -1.45
N HIS A 55 3.40 11.93 -0.24
CA HIS A 55 4.11 12.74 0.76
C HIS A 55 5.54 12.26 1.06
N SER A 56 6.06 11.27 0.33
CA SER A 56 7.39 10.68 0.56
C SER A 56 8.15 10.54 -0.75
N ARG A 57 9.38 11.07 -0.78
CA ARG A 57 10.32 10.94 -1.89
C ARG A 57 11.56 10.21 -1.40
N ARG A 58 12.19 9.39 -2.24
CA ARG A 58 13.51 8.81 -1.93
C ARG A 58 14.63 9.79 -2.23
N ASP A 59 15.59 9.92 -1.31
CA ASP A 59 16.83 10.67 -1.54
C ASP A 59 17.81 9.90 -2.44
N GLU A 60 18.99 10.49 -2.66
CA GLU A 60 20.07 9.91 -3.47
C GLU A 60 20.64 8.58 -2.92
N TYR A 61 20.40 8.30 -1.64
CA TYR A 61 20.82 7.09 -0.94
C TYR A 61 19.67 6.07 -0.79
N GLY A 62 18.49 6.39 -1.32
CA GLY A 62 17.31 5.53 -1.31
C GLY A 62 16.49 5.60 -0.02
N TRP A 63 16.80 6.50 0.91
CA TRP A 63 16.03 6.69 2.14
C TRP A 63 14.75 7.49 1.88
N PRO A 64 13.61 7.12 2.50
CA PRO A 64 12.37 7.87 2.38
C PRO A 64 12.47 9.19 3.16
N VAL A 65 12.33 10.29 2.44
CA VAL A 65 12.29 11.66 2.96
C VAL A 65 10.89 12.22 2.75
N LEU A 66 10.27 12.67 3.84
CA LEU A 66 8.94 13.30 3.78
C LEU A 66 9.02 14.59 2.98
N SER A 67 8.23 14.67 1.92
CA SER A 67 8.13 15.84 1.05
C SER A 67 6.91 16.65 1.47
N ARG A 68 7.15 17.91 1.82
CA ARG A 68 6.08 18.85 2.11
C ARG A 68 5.44 19.27 0.77
N PRO A 69 4.10 19.25 0.62
CA PRO A 69 3.46 19.84 -0.54
C PRO A 69 3.76 21.34 -0.60
N ASP A 70 4.08 21.85 -1.79
CA ASP A 70 4.34 23.27 -2.01
C ASP A 70 3.11 24.10 -1.61
N GLY A 71 3.27 24.96 -0.59
CA GLY A 71 2.20 25.80 -0.04
C GLY A 71 1.81 25.53 1.41
N ASP A 72 2.36 24.49 2.05
CA ASP A 72 2.10 24.24 3.47
C ASP A 72 3.08 25.04 4.36
N GLU A 73 2.67 26.26 4.71
CA GLU A 73 3.43 27.20 5.55
C GLU A 73 3.30 26.89 7.06
N MET A 74 2.60 25.82 7.43
CA MET A 74 2.39 25.46 8.83
C MET A 74 3.70 24.94 9.45
N THR A 75 4.49 25.87 9.96
CA THR A 75 5.67 25.58 10.76
C THR A 75 5.21 25.26 12.17
N VAL A 76 5.48 24.05 12.63
CA VAL A 76 5.26 23.67 14.03
C VAL A 76 6.24 24.48 14.87
N THR A 77 5.73 25.54 15.51
CA THR A 77 6.51 26.39 16.42
C THR A 77 6.42 25.86 17.85
N ASP A 78 7.41 26.21 18.67
CA ASP A 78 7.39 25.87 20.10
C ASP A 78 6.15 26.43 20.82
N ALA A 79 5.64 27.59 20.37
CA ALA A 79 4.41 28.17 20.90
C ALA A 79 3.20 27.26 20.67
N MET A 80 3.09 26.65 19.49
CA MET A 80 2.03 25.70 19.17
C MET A 80 2.16 24.41 19.98
N VAL A 81 3.40 23.90 20.12
CA VAL A 81 3.68 22.68 20.90
C VAL A 81 3.35 22.88 22.38
N ASN A 82 3.74 24.02 22.94
CA ASN A 82 3.45 24.36 24.33
C ASN A 82 1.94 24.53 24.57
N HIS A 83 1.23 25.17 23.64
CA HIS A 83 -0.22 25.30 23.74
C HIS A 83 -0.95 23.94 23.71
N LEU A 84 -0.49 23.01 22.86
CA LEU A 84 -1.01 21.64 22.82
C LEU A 84 -0.74 20.88 24.13
N ARG A 85 0.46 21.01 24.69
CA ARG A 85 0.84 20.42 25.99
C ARG A 85 -0.04 20.92 27.14
N GLU A 86 -0.28 22.23 27.20
CA GLU A 86 -1.18 22.83 28.19
C GLU A 86 -2.62 22.32 28.07
N ARG A 87 -3.10 22.09 26.83
CA ARG A 87 -4.46 21.58 26.60
C ARG A 87 -4.62 20.11 26.98
N GLU A 88 -3.61 19.28 26.70
CA GLU A 88 -3.63 17.85 26.95
C GLU A 88 -3.08 17.48 28.35
N GLY A 89 -2.61 18.47 29.13
CA GLY A 89 -2.20 18.31 30.53
C GLY A 89 -0.88 17.57 30.74
N VAL A 90 0.09 17.75 29.83
CA VAL A 90 1.44 17.14 29.88
C VAL A 90 2.52 18.20 30.00
#